data_AF-A0A1X2FYX8-F1
#
_entry.id   AF-A0A1X2FYX8-F1
#
_cell.length_a   1.000
_cell.length_b   1.000
_cell.length_c   1.000
_cell.angle_alpha   90.00
_cell.angle_beta   90.00
_cell.angle_gamma   90.00
#
_symmetry.space_group_name_H-M   'P 1'
#
loop_
_entity.id
_entity.type
_entity.pdbx_description
1 polymer ?
#
loop_
_entity_poly.entity_id
_entity_poly.type
_entity_poly.pdbx_seq_one_letter_code
_entity_poly.pdbx_strand_id
1 'polypeptide(L)'
;MFIVGGFISAILSYFLNKLVVDMYGDKAVIYGVPLIEESSKTVMGYIFGSVIGAHFVFGVVEAFKDFVASPKEINFKASVLSIVTHLVFGVVAFYVLRHVNIYAAIFMTAVIHGCWNWIMLR
;
A
#
# COMPACT_ATOMS: atom_id res chain seq x y z
N MET A 1 2.40 15.46 10.14
CA MET A 1 0.96 15.15 10.08
C MET A 1 0.72 13.88 9.26
N PHE A 2 1.16 12.71 9.75
CA PHE A 2 1.13 11.47 8.96
C PHE A 2 -0.28 11.03 8.55
N ILE A 3 -1.32 11.40 9.32
CA ILE A 3 -2.72 11.15 8.98
C ILE A 3 -3.09 11.80 7.65
N VAL A 4 -2.71 13.08 7.47
CA VAL A 4 -2.92 13.80 6.21
C VAL A 4 -2.15 13.13 5.07
N GLY A 5 -0.88 12.78 5.30
CA GLY A 5 -0.07 12.09 4.29
C GLY A 5 -0.65 10.73 3.87
N GLY A 6 -1.18 9.95 4.81
CA GLY A 6 -1.83 8.66 4.54
C GLY A 6 -3.10 8.81 3.71
N PHE A 7 -3.96 9.78 4.04
CA PHE A 7 -5.17 10.04 3.25
C PHE A 7 -4.84 10.57 1.85
N ILE A 8 -3.89 11.49 1.71
CA ILE A 8 -3.42 11.97 0.40
C ILE A 8 -2.89 10.78 -0.43
N SER A 9 -2.10 9.91 0.19
CA SER A 9 -1.58 8.71 -0.46
C SER A 9 -2.70 7.79 -0.94
N ALA A 10 -3.72 7.55 -0.11
CA ALA A 10 -4.86 6.70 -0.47
C ALA A 10 -5.67 7.27 -1.64
N ILE A 11 -5.93 8.58 -1.63
CA ILE A 11 -6.64 9.27 -2.71
C ILE A 11 -5.83 9.21 -4.02
N LEU A 12 -4.54 9.56 -3.95
CA LEU A 12 -3.65 9.56 -5.12
C LEU A 12 -3.55 8.15 -5.72
N SER A 13 -3.32 7.15 -4.87
CA SER A 13 -3.19 5.77 -5.32
C SER A 13 -4.49 5.26 -5.92
N TYR A 14 -5.65 5.60 -5.37
CA TYR A 14 -6.94 5.19 -5.95
C TYR A 14 -7.07 5.61 -7.43
N PHE A 15 -6.77 6.87 -7.75
CA PHE A 15 -6.88 7.35 -9.13
C PHE A 15 -5.83 6.73 -10.05
N LEU A 16 -4.58 6.64 -9.60
CA LEU A 16 -3.48 6.09 -10.39
C LEU A 16 -3.62 4.57 -10.59
N ASN A 17 -4.03 3.84 -9.55
CA ASN A 17 -4.32 2.41 -9.61
C ASN A 17 -5.42 2.14 -10.63
N LYS A 18 -6.52 2.91 -10.57
CA LYS A 18 -7.62 2.76 -11.53
C LYS A 18 -7.11 2.95 -12.97
N LEU A 19 -6.33 4.00 -13.22
CA LEU A 19 -5.77 4.27 -14.54
C LEU A 19 -4.90 3.10 -15.05
N VAL A 20 -4.03 2.53 -14.21
CA VAL A 20 -3.14 1.43 -14.62
C VAL A 20 -3.90 0.10 -14.77
N VAL A 21 -4.90 -0.16 -13.94
CA VAL A 21 -5.79 -1.32 -14.08
C VAL A 21 -6.62 -1.22 -15.36
N ASP A 22 -7.15 -0.05 -15.69
CA ASP A 22 -7.91 0.17 -16.93
C ASP A 22 -7.06 -0.09 -18.19
N MET A 23 -5.74 0.15 -18.12
CA MET A 23 -4.81 -0.09 -19.24
C MET A 23 -4.27 -1.52 -19.33
N TYR A 24 -3.98 -2.16 -18.20
CA TYR A 24 -3.22 -3.42 -18.15
C TYR A 24 -3.95 -4.59 -17.49
N GLY A 25 -5.20 -4.38 -17.03
CA GLY A 25 -6.05 -5.40 -16.40
C GLY A 25 -5.46 -5.95 -15.11
N ASP A 26 -5.77 -7.21 -14.80
CA ASP A 26 -5.41 -7.85 -13.53
C ASP A 26 -3.90 -7.95 -13.29
N LYS A 27 -3.09 -7.95 -14.36
CA LYS A 27 -1.63 -7.91 -14.22
C LYS A 27 -1.15 -6.63 -13.55
N ALA A 28 -1.88 -5.53 -13.68
CA ALA A 28 -1.59 -4.28 -12.97
C ALA A 28 -1.62 -4.46 -11.46
N VAL A 29 -2.52 -5.29 -10.93
CA VAL A 29 -2.70 -5.50 -9.48
C VAL A 29 -1.45 -6.11 -8.86
N ILE A 30 -0.71 -6.94 -9.61
CA ILE A 30 0.51 -7.61 -9.14
C ILE A 30 1.75 -6.72 -9.34
N TYR A 31 1.83 -5.98 -10.44
CA TYR A 31 3.09 -5.28 -10.82
C TYR A 31 3.01 -3.75 -10.74
N GLY A 32 1.92 -3.15 -11.21
CA GLY A 32 1.80 -1.70 -11.36
C GLY A 32 1.26 -1.01 -10.11
N VAL A 33 0.18 -1.55 -9.55
CA VAL A 33 -0.49 -1.04 -8.34
C VAL A 33 0.47 -0.97 -7.14
N PRO A 34 1.25 -2.03 -6.81
CA PRO A 34 2.19 -1.95 -5.70
C PRO A 34 3.21 -0.83 -5.85
N LEU A 35 3.73 -0.60 -7.06
CA LEU A 35 4.69 0.48 -7.28
C LEU A 35 4.08 1.86 -7.02
N ILE A 36 2.84 2.09 -7.49
CA ILE A 36 2.11 3.34 -7.28
C ILE A 36 1.86 3.58 -5.79
N GLU A 37 1.39 2.55 -5.09
CA GLU A 37 1.02 2.66 -3.70
C GLU A 37 2.24 2.86 -2.80
N GLU A 38 3.29 2.06 -2.96
CA GLU A 38 4.51 2.19 -2.15
C GLU A 38 5.21 3.53 -2.43
N SER A 39 5.17 4.01 -3.68
CA SER A 39 5.63 5.37 -4.01
C SER A 39 4.84 6.42 -3.24
N SER A 40 3.52 6.36 -3.31
CA SER A 40 2.64 7.34 -2.66
C SER A 40 2.80 7.33 -1.14
N LYS A 41 2.75 6.15 -0.52
CA LYS A 41 2.83 5.99 0.94
C LYS A 41 4.19 6.42 1.47
N THR A 42 5.27 6.04 0.79
CA THR A 42 6.64 6.37 1.21
C THR A 42 6.93 7.84 1.03
N VAL A 43 6.59 8.45 -0.12
CA VAL A 43 6.82 9.88 -0.37
C VAL A 43 5.96 10.75 0.54
N MET A 44 4.67 10.47 0.67
CA MET A 44 3.81 11.22 1.59
C MET A 44 4.23 11.01 3.04
N GLY A 45 4.62 9.79 3.42
CA GLY A 45 5.17 9.51 4.74
C GLY A 45 6.44 10.30 5.04
N TYR A 46 7.35 10.41 4.06
CA TYR A 46 8.57 11.20 4.16
C TYR A 46 8.28 12.70 4.32
N ILE A 47 7.37 13.25 3.51
CA ILE A 47 7.00 14.68 3.56
C ILE A 47 6.22 15.02 4.84
N PHE A 48 5.27 14.17 5.24
CA PHE A 48 4.36 14.43 6.36
C PHE A 48 4.83 13.83 7.70
N GLY A 49 6.03 13.25 7.74
CA GLY A 49 6.80 12.98 8.97
C GLY A 49 6.79 11.56 9.50
N SER A 50 5.99 10.63 8.98
CA SER A 50 6.07 9.21 9.36
C SER A 50 5.70 8.30 8.19
N VAL A 51 6.68 7.56 7.68
CA VAL A 51 6.49 6.51 6.67
C VAL A 51 5.60 5.41 7.20
N ILE A 52 5.89 4.90 8.40
CA ILE A 52 5.07 3.86 9.04
C ILE A 52 3.64 4.37 9.28
N GLY A 53 3.49 5.61 9.74
CA GLY A 53 2.18 6.22 10.00
C GLY A 53 1.35 6.41 8.73
N ALA A 54 1.96 6.83 7.63
CA ALA A 54 1.27 6.94 6.34
C ALA A 54 0.81 5.57 5.82
N HIS A 55 1.64 4.54 5.96
CA HIS A 55 1.27 3.17 5.59
C HIS A 55 0.14 2.61 6.46
N PHE A 56 0.17 2.88 7.77
CA PHE A 56 -0.91 2.50 8.67
C PHE A 56 -2.26 3.10 8.24
N VAL A 57 -2.29 4.41 8.01
CA VAL A 57 -3.54 5.09 7.61
C VAL A 57 -4.02 4.59 6.25
N PHE A 58 -3.11 4.36 5.30
CA PHE A 58 -3.45 3.74 4.03
C PHE A 58 -4.06 2.34 4.22
N GLY A 59 -3.43 1.51 5.05
CA GLY A 59 -3.93 0.17 5.39
C GLY A 59 -5.29 0.19 6.07
N VAL A 60 -5.61 1.22 6.86
CA VAL A 60 -6.97 1.41 7.42
C VAL A 60 -7.99 1.71 6.32
N VAL A 61 -7.64 2.54 5.33
CA VAL A 61 -8.53 2.83 4.19
C VAL A 61 -8.78 1.56 3.36
N GLU A 62 -7.74 0.78 3.10
CA GLU A 62 -7.86 -0.50 2.39
C GLU A 62 -8.64 -1.52 3.20
N ALA A 63 -8.41 -1.62 4.50
CA ALA A 63 -9.14 -2.50 5.39
C ALA A 63 -10.65 -2.21 5.37
N PHE A 64 -11.05 -0.93 5.26
CA PHE A 64 -12.44 -0.55 5.10
C PHE A 64 -13.00 -1.02 3.73
N LYS A 65 -12.24 -0.81 2.64
CA LYS A 65 -12.61 -1.34 1.32
C LYS A 65 -12.78 -2.87 1.36
N ASP A 66 -11.81 -3.58 1.94
CA ASP A 66 -11.82 -5.03 2.03
C ASP A 66 -12.96 -5.55 2.89
N PHE A 67 -13.32 -4.83 3.96
CA PHE A 67 -14.47 -5.17 4.80
C PHE A 67 -15.78 -5.16 4.01
N VAL A 68 -15.93 -4.16 3.12
CA VAL A 68 -17.15 -3.93 2.33
C VAL A 68 -17.18 -4.82 1.09
N ALA A 69 -16.04 -5.04 0.45
CA ALA A 69 -15.93 -5.80 -0.79
C ALA A 69 -15.89 -7.32 -0.60
N SER A 70 -15.46 -7.80 0.57
CA SER A 70 -15.30 -9.23 0.83
C SER A 70 -16.58 -9.91 1.35
N PRO A 71 -16.78 -11.23 1.10
CA PRO A 71 -17.83 -12.02 1.74
C PRO A 71 -17.79 -11.93 3.27
N LYS A 72 -18.95 -12.03 3.92
CA LYS A 72 -19.10 -11.87 5.38
C LYS A 72 -18.27 -12.85 6.19
N GLU A 73 -17.97 -14.01 5.63
CA GLU A 73 -17.21 -15.09 6.25
C GLU A 73 -15.73 -14.73 6.44
N ILE A 74 -15.21 -13.82 5.60
CA ILE A 74 -13.78 -13.47 5.57
C ILE A 74 -13.51 -11.97 5.74
N ASN A 75 -14.53 -11.10 5.64
CA ASN A 75 -14.32 -9.66 5.60
C ASN A 75 -13.50 -9.10 6.77
N PHE A 76 -13.75 -9.55 8.00
CA PHE A 76 -13.00 -9.11 9.17
C PHE A 76 -11.55 -9.56 9.09
N LYS A 77 -11.29 -10.80 8.65
CA LYS A 77 -9.94 -11.32 8.46
C LYS A 77 -9.21 -10.54 7.36
N ALA A 78 -9.88 -10.24 6.25
CA ALA A 78 -9.33 -9.44 5.15
C ALA A 78 -8.95 -8.04 5.63
N SER A 79 -9.83 -7.37 6.37
CA SER A 79 -9.54 -6.04 6.96
C SER A 79 -8.36 -6.05 7.91
N VAL A 80 -8.30 -7.01 8.84
CA VAL A 80 -7.17 -7.12 9.77
C VAL A 80 -5.88 -7.37 9.01
N LEU A 81 -5.92 -8.27 8.02
CA LEU A 81 -4.77 -8.62 7.21
C LEU A 81 -4.25 -7.40 6.43
N SER A 82 -5.15 -6.59 5.87
CA SER A 82 -4.84 -5.33 5.18
C SER A 82 -4.09 -4.35 6.08
N ILE A 83 -4.54 -4.11 7.32
CA ILE A 83 -3.80 -3.23 8.25
C ILE A 83 -2.42 -3.80 8.57
N VAL A 84 -2.34 -5.10 8.86
CA VAL A 84 -1.10 -5.75 9.28
C VAL A 84 -0.06 -5.76 8.16
N THR A 85 -0.45 -6.13 6.93
CA THR A 85 0.48 -6.19 5.79
C THR A 85 0.98 -4.80 5.43
N HIS A 86 0.13 -3.77 5.44
CA HIS A 86 0.57 -2.40 5.17
C HIS A 86 1.51 -1.87 6.26
N LEU A 87 1.30 -2.23 7.53
CA LEU A 87 2.27 -1.94 8.59
C LEU A 87 3.63 -2.61 8.35
N VAL A 88 3.64 -3.88 7.95
CA VAL A 88 4.87 -4.61 7.58
C VAL A 88 5.59 -3.90 6.43
N PHE A 89 4.86 -3.54 5.36
CA PHE A 89 5.40 -2.77 4.24
C PHE A 89 5.97 -1.43 4.69
N GLY A 90 5.27 -0.72 5.58
CA GLY A 90 5.74 0.53 6.17
C GLY A 90 7.03 0.40 6.97
N VAL A 91 7.19 -0.69 7.73
CA VAL A 91 8.42 -1.00 8.48
C VAL A 91 9.57 -1.28 7.51
N VAL A 92 9.33 -2.09 6.47
CA VAL A 92 10.34 -2.37 5.43
C VAL A 92 10.76 -1.09 4.72
N ALA A 93 9.79 -0.28 4.25
CA ALA A 93 10.04 0.99 3.60
C ALA A 93 10.84 1.94 4.49
N PHE A 94 10.47 2.07 5.77
CA PHE A 94 11.18 2.90 6.73
C PHE A 94 12.62 2.44 6.96
N TYR A 95 12.83 1.13 7.14
CA TYR A 95 14.17 0.57 7.35
C TYR A 95 15.07 0.81 6.13
N VAL A 96 14.60 0.45 4.93
CA VAL A 96 15.38 0.64 3.70
C VAL A 96 15.62 2.13 3.43
N LEU A 97 14.65 3.00 3.67
CA LEU A 97 14.79 4.44 3.52
C LEU A 97 15.90 4.99 4.44
N ARG A 98 15.98 4.49 5.67
CA ARG A 98 16.96 4.98 6.65
C ARG A 98 18.39 4.55 6.34
N HIS A 99 18.55 3.39 5.70
CA HIS A 99 19.86 2.77 5.45
C HIS A 99 20.36 2.88 4.00
N VAL A 100 19.49 3.14 3.03
CA VAL A 100 19.84 3.16 1.61
C VAL A 100 19.42 4.47 0.96
N ASN A 101 18.17 4.57 0.48
CA ASN A 101 17.55 5.78 -0.05
C ASN A 101 16.06 5.53 -0.33
N ILE A 102 15.33 6.59 -0.68
CA ILE A 102 13.89 6.52 -0.95
C ILE A 102 13.53 5.65 -2.16
N TYR A 103 14.35 5.63 -3.21
CA TYR A 103 14.09 4.83 -4.41
C TYR A 103 14.19 3.33 -4.12
N ALA A 104 15.22 2.92 -3.36
CA ALA A 104 15.39 1.55 -2.90
C ALA A 104 14.25 1.12 -1.98
N ALA A 105 13.79 2.01 -1.08
CA ALA A 105 12.65 1.73 -0.20
C ALA A 105 11.37 1.45 -0.99
N ILE A 106 11.05 2.31 -1.95
CA ILE A 106 9.89 2.15 -2.83
C ILE A 106 10.00 0.85 -3.62
N PHE A 107 11.11 0.63 -4.30
CA PHE A 107 11.28 -0.55 -5.16
C PHE A 107 11.20 -1.86 -4.38
N MET A 108 11.92 -1.98 -3.27
CA MET A 108 11.95 -3.20 -2.46
C MET A 108 10.57 -3.50 -1.86
N THR A 109 9.91 -2.51 -1.29
CA THR A 109 8.58 -2.71 -0.71
C THR A 109 7.55 -3.01 -1.80
N ALA A 110 7.65 -2.39 -2.99
CA ALA A 110 6.75 -2.67 -4.10
C ALA A 110 6.89 -4.10 -4.62
N VAL A 111 8.12 -4.64 -4.67
CA VAL A 111 8.35 -6.06 -5.02
C VAL A 111 7.71 -6.98 -3.98
N ILE A 112 7.92 -6.72 -2.69
CA ILE A 112 7.33 -7.52 -1.60
C ILE A 112 5.81 -7.47 -1.64
N HIS A 113 5.23 -6.29 -1.86
CA HIS A 113 3.79 -6.11 -1.99
C HIS A 113 3.25 -6.79 -3.26
N GLY A 114 3.93 -6.70 -4.40
CA GLY A 114 3.56 -7.45 -5.60
C GLY A 114 3.57 -8.96 -5.38
N CYS A 115 4.57 -9.49 -4.66
CA CYS A 115 4.58 -10.89 -4.24
C CYS A 115 3.40 -11.25 -3.33
N TRP A 116 3.03 -10.38 -2.39
CA TRP A 116 1.85 -10.55 -1.55
C TRP A 116 0.56 -10.62 -2.39
N ASN A 117 0.37 -9.70 -3.33
CA ASN A 117 -0.80 -9.71 -4.22
C ASN A 117 -0.86 -10.98 -5.07
N TRP A 118 0.29 -11.44 -5.57
CA TRP A 118 0.37 -12.70 -6.30
C TRP A 118 -0.02 -13.93 -5.45
N ILE A 119 0.35 -13.95 -4.16
CA ILE A 119 -0.07 -15.01 -3.22
C ILE A 119 -1.58 -14.94 -2.98
N MET A 120 -2.13 -13.74 -2.78
CA MET A 120 -3.55 -13.56 -2.44
C MET A 120 -4.51 -13.80 -3.61
N LEU A 121 -4.04 -13.61 -4.85
CA LEU A 121 -4.82 -13.82 -6.08
C LEU A 121 -4.76 -15.26 -6.60
N ARG A 122 -4.08 -16.17 -5.91
CA ARG A 122 -3.97 -17.60 -6.25
C ARG A 122 -4.69 -18.47 -5.24
#